data_AF-A0A2P5C4Z8-F1
#
_entry.id   AF-A0A2P5C4Z8-F1
#
_cell.length_a   1.000
_cell.length_b   1.000
_cell.length_c   1.000
_cell.angle_alpha   90.00
_cell.angle_beta   90.00
_cell.angle_gamma   90.00
#
_symmetry.space_group_name_H-M   'P 1'
#
loop_
_entity.id
_entity.type
_entity.pdbx_description
1 polymer ?
#
loop_
_entity_poly.entity_id
_entity_poly.type
_entity_poly.pdbx_seq_one_letter_code
_entity_poly.pdbx_strand_id
1 'polypeptide(L)'
;MSIVPKENIEVIAQSIGINNLSSDVALSLAPDVEYRLREIMQEAIKCMRHSRRTRLTVADVDAALNLRSVEPIYGFSSGGQLRFKRAVGYRDLFYVDDKDVDIKDVIEAPLPKAPLDTAVFCHWLAIDGVQPAIPENAPVEVIAAPSDGKKSEHKDEGVPVDIKLPVKHVLSRELQLYFEKITELVVSKSDSVLFKEALVSLATDSGLHPLVPYFTCFIADEVSRGLNDYRLLFALMRIVWSLLQNPHIHIEPYCEEFTVYESEKMFSPCQLHQLMPSVVTCLVAKRLGNRFADNHWELRDFTAKLVASICKRFGHVYNTLQTRLTKTLLNAFLDPKRAMTQHYGAIQGLAALGPNVVRLLILPNLEPYLRLLEPELLLEKQRNEMKRYEAWRVYGALLRAAGHSIYDRLKIFPPLQSPAADAVWRANARVPAMKPSKE
;
A
#
# COMPACT_ATOMS: atom_id res chain seq x y z
N MET A 1 -49.33 27.04 -21.27
CA MET A 1 -49.57 26.58 -22.66
C MET A 1 -48.77 25.31 -22.85
N SER A 2 -49.42 24.23 -23.31
CA SER A 2 -48.74 22.95 -23.54
C SER A 2 -47.75 23.08 -24.69
N ILE A 3 -46.64 22.35 -24.62
CA ILE A 3 -45.64 22.27 -25.70
C ILE A 3 -46.16 21.42 -26.86
N VAL A 4 -47.11 20.53 -26.60
CA VAL A 4 -47.73 19.67 -27.62
C VAL A 4 -48.74 20.48 -28.43
N PRO A 5 -48.57 20.63 -29.75
CA PRO A 5 -49.53 21.35 -30.58
C PRO A 5 -50.82 20.53 -30.72
N LYS A 6 -51.96 21.23 -30.74
CA LYS A 6 -53.30 20.63 -30.94
C LYS A 6 -53.40 19.84 -32.25
N GLU A 7 -52.67 20.28 -33.26
CA GLU A 7 -52.61 19.66 -34.60
C GLU A 7 -52.15 18.19 -34.51
N ASN A 8 -51.22 17.86 -33.61
CA ASN A 8 -50.76 16.47 -33.44
C ASN A 8 -51.87 15.54 -32.95
N ILE A 9 -52.76 16.04 -32.09
CA ILE A 9 -53.88 15.27 -31.54
C ILE A 9 -54.96 15.08 -32.60
N GLU A 10 -55.23 16.12 -33.39
CA GLU A 10 -56.17 16.05 -34.52
C GLU A 10 -55.69 15.03 -35.57
N VAL A 11 -54.39 15.01 -35.89
CA VAL A 11 -53.81 14.03 -36.83
C VAL A 11 -53.93 12.60 -36.31
N ILE A 12 -53.71 12.36 -35.01
CA ILE A 12 -53.91 11.04 -34.39
C ILE A 12 -55.39 10.65 -34.37
N ALA A 13 -56.30 11.59 -34.15
CA ALA A 13 -57.75 11.32 -34.20
C ALA A 13 -58.18 10.91 -35.63
N GLN A 14 -57.65 11.57 -36.65
CA GLN A 14 -57.89 11.24 -38.05
C GLN A 14 -57.34 9.86 -38.43
N SER A 15 -56.19 9.43 -37.90
CA SER A 15 -55.64 8.09 -38.17
C SER A 15 -56.52 6.96 -37.59
N ILE A 16 -57.27 7.24 -36.53
CA ILE A 16 -58.26 6.34 -35.93
C ILE A 16 -59.61 6.39 -36.67
N GLY A 17 -59.81 7.35 -37.58
CA GLY A 17 -61.03 7.54 -38.37
C GLY A 17 -62.03 8.56 -37.79
N ILE A 18 -61.62 9.37 -36.81
CA ILE A 18 -62.44 10.44 -36.23
C ILE A 18 -62.13 11.74 -36.99
N ASN A 19 -62.97 12.07 -37.96
CA ASN A 19 -62.71 13.20 -38.88
C ASN A 19 -62.99 14.58 -38.28
N ASN A 20 -63.91 14.69 -37.31
CA ASN A 20 -64.31 15.96 -36.68
C ASN A 20 -64.18 15.87 -35.15
N LEU A 21 -62.97 16.09 -34.63
CA LEU A 21 -62.73 16.32 -33.20
C LEU A 21 -62.96 17.80 -32.89
N SER A 22 -63.63 18.14 -31.79
CA SER A 22 -63.78 19.54 -31.38
C SER A 22 -62.45 20.10 -30.89
N SER A 23 -62.15 21.36 -31.25
CA SER A 23 -60.90 22.03 -30.89
C SER A 23 -60.70 22.13 -29.37
N ASP A 24 -61.79 22.22 -28.61
CA ASP A 24 -61.76 22.34 -27.14
C ASP A 24 -61.31 21.02 -26.48
N VAL A 25 -61.67 19.88 -27.08
CA VAL A 25 -61.22 18.56 -26.62
C VAL A 25 -59.73 18.37 -26.93
N ALA A 26 -59.27 18.77 -28.12
CA ALA A 26 -57.84 18.72 -28.44
C ALA A 26 -57.00 19.60 -27.51
N LEU A 27 -57.49 20.80 -27.16
CA LEU A 27 -56.81 21.72 -26.25
C LEU A 27 -56.76 21.23 -24.80
N SER A 28 -57.77 20.48 -24.35
CA SER A 28 -57.80 19.92 -22.99
C SER A 28 -56.99 18.61 -22.87
N LEU A 29 -56.87 17.84 -23.95
CA LEU A 29 -56.09 16.59 -23.95
C LEU A 29 -54.57 16.83 -24.02
N ALA A 30 -54.12 17.87 -24.72
CA ALA A 30 -52.69 18.22 -24.82
C ALA A 30 -51.94 18.33 -23.48
N PRO A 31 -52.44 19.05 -22.45
CA PRO A 31 -51.77 19.12 -21.15
C PRO A 31 -51.75 17.79 -20.39
N ASP A 32 -52.75 16.92 -20.56
CA ASP A 32 -52.77 15.60 -19.91
C ASP A 32 -51.70 14.67 -20.51
N VAL A 33 -51.57 14.65 -21.84
CA VAL A 33 -50.50 13.91 -22.53
C VAL A 33 -49.12 14.39 -22.09
N GLU A 34 -48.94 15.72 -22.00
CA GLU A 34 -47.68 16.30 -21.53
C GLU A 34 -47.37 15.91 -20.07
N TYR A 35 -48.39 15.88 -19.20
CA TYR A 35 -48.25 15.44 -17.81
C TYR A 35 -47.77 13.98 -17.74
N ARG A 36 -48.42 13.08 -18.50
CA ARG A 36 -48.02 11.66 -18.59
C ARG A 36 -46.61 11.48 -19.13
N LEU A 37 -46.23 12.24 -20.16
CA LEU A 37 -44.87 12.22 -20.71
C LEU A 37 -43.84 12.63 -19.65
N ARG A 38 -44.10 13.72 -18.92
CA ARG A 38 -43.21 14.20 -17.85
C ARG A 38 -43.11 13.21 -16.71
N GLU A 39 -44.22 12.56 -16.35
CA GLU A 39 -44.27 11.52 -15.32
C GLU A 39 -43.36 10.34 -15.67
N ILE A 40 -43.44 9.81 -16.89
CA ILE A 40 -42.57 8.71 -17.37
C ILE A 40 -41.11 9.16 -17.41
N MET A 41 -40.83 10.36 -17.93
CA MET A 41 -39.46 10.88 -18.00
C MET A 41 -38.83 11.08 -16.61
N GLN A 42 -39.60 11.52 -15.62
CA GLN A 42 -39.13 11.62 -14.24
C GLN A 42 -38.73 10.26 -13.67
N GLU A 43 -39.53 9.22 -13.92
CA GLU A 43 -39.21 7.86 -13.48
C GLU A 43 -37.97 7.29 -14.21
N ALA A 44 -37.82 7.58 -15.49
CA ALA A 44 -36.64 7.19 -16.28
C ALA A 44 -35.36 7.87 -15.76
N ILE A 45 -35.43 9.16 -15.39
CA ILE A 45 -34.29 9.89 -14.79
C ILE A 45 -33.89 9.26 -13.45
N LYS A 46 -34.86 8.78 -12.64
CA LYS A 46 -34.54 8.05 -11.40
C LYS A 46 -33.79 6.75 -11.73
N CYS A 47 -34.27 5.96 -12.70
CA CYS A 47 -33.62 4.71 -13.13
C CYS A 47 -32.18 4.96 -13.62
N MET A 48 -31.96 6.03 -14.39
CA MET A 48 -30.65 6.47 -14.87
C MET A 48 -29.71 6.82 -13.71
N ARG A 49 -30.19 7.59 -12.73
CA ARG A 49 -29.39 7.97 -11.54
C ARG A 49 -29.05 6.75 -10.68
N HIS A 50 -29.99 5.83 -10.49
CA HIS A 50 -29.73 4.56 -9.80
C HIS A 50 -28.70 3.70 -10.53
N SER A 51 -28.63 3.81 -11.86
CA SER A 51 -27.60 3.16 -12.68
C SER A 51 -26.24 3.89 -12.67
N ARG A 52 -26.07 4.98 -11.90
CA ARG A 52 -24.85 5.82 -11.84
C ARG A 52 -24.39 6.38 -13.20
N ARG A 53 -25.35 6.62 -14.11
CA ARG A 53 -25.09 7.20 -15.44
C ARG A 53 -25.63 8.64 -15.50
N THR A 54 -25.03 9.45 -16.37
CA THR A 54 -25.47 10.84 -16.65
C THR A 54 -26.21 10.96 -17.98
N ARG A 55 -26.15 9.93 -18.84
CA ARG A 55 -26.87 9.85 -20.12
C ARG A 55 -28.03 8.90 -19.98
N LEU A 56 -29.23 9.38 -20.34
CA LEU A 56 -30.47 8.61 -20.32
C LEU A 56 -30.51 7.69 -21.54
N THR A 57 -30.79 6.41 -21.31
CA THR A 57 -30.84 5.38 -22.34
C THR A 57 -32.25 4.82 -22.51
N VAL A 58 -32.51 4.16 -23.65
CA VAL A 58 -33.82 3.53 -23.94
C VAL A 58 -34.24 2.54 -22.84
N ALA A 59 -33.28 1.75 -22.33
CA ALA A 59 -33.51 0.81 -21.23
C ALA A 59 -34.03 1.49 -19.95
N ASP A 60 -33.66 2.75 -19.69
CA ASP A 60 -34.15 3.48 -18.51
C ASP A 60 -35.62 3.90 -18.71
N VAL A 61 -36.04 4.17 -19.95
CA VAL A 61 -37.44 4.47 -20.30
C VAL A 61 -38.27 3.20 -20.30
N ASP A 62 -37.76 2.08 -20.82
CA ASP A 62 -38.45 0.79 -20.77
C ASP A 62 -38.69 0.34 -19.32
N ALA A 63 -37.69 0.53 -18.45
CA ALA A 63 -37.85 0.30 -17.02
C ALA A 63 -38.92 1.21 -16.40
N ALA A 64 -38.98 2.48 -16.80
CA ALA A 64 -40.01 3.43 -16.33
C ALA A 64 -41.42 3.03 -16.80
N LEU A 65 -41.58 2.57 -18.04
CA LEU A 65 -42.87 2.09 -18.57
C LEU A 65 -43.35 0.86 -17.80
N ASN A 66 -42.46 -0.11 -17.57
CA ASN A 66 -42.76 -1.30 -16.77
C ASN A 66 -43.17 -0.95 -15.34
N LEU A 67 -42.49 0.00 -14.69
CA LEU A 67 -42.84 0.47 -13.34
C LEU A 67 -44.23 1.11 -13.28
N ARG A 68 -44.66 1.75 -14.37
CA ARG A 68 -45.98 2.37 -14.48
C ARG A 68 -47.05 1.45 -15.06
N SER A 69 -46.72 0.18 -15.28
CA SER A 69 -47.63 -0.81 -15.89
C SER A 69 -48.17 -0.35 -17.26
N VAL A 70 -47.37 0.41 -18.00
CA VAL A 70 -47.66 0.79 -19.39
C VAL A 70 -47.10 -0.30 -20.31
N GLU A 71 -47.79 -0.54 -21.42
CA GLU A 71 -47.36 -1.53 -22.41
C GLU A 71 -45.94 -1.21 -22.94
N PRO A 72 -45.05 -2.21 -23.02
CA PRO A 72 -43.69 -2.01 -23.48
C PRO A 72 -43.65 -1.67 -24.98
N ILE A 73 -42.82 -0.70 -25.35
CA ILE A 73 -42.65 -0.26 -26.73
C ILE A 73 -41.44 -0.97 -27.33
N TYR A 74 -41.68 -1.86 -28.30
CA TYR A 74 -40.62 -2.62 -28.97
C TYR A 74 -40.01 -1.86 -30.16
N GLY A 75 -38.79 -2.24 -30.55
CA GLY A 75 -38.12 -1.72 -31.76
C GLY A 75 -37.05 -0.66 -31.53
N PHE A 76 -36.76 -0.28 -30.28
CA PHE A 76 -35.82 0.80 -29.95
C PHE A 76 -34.46 0.32 -29.40
N SER A 77 -34.21 -0.99 -29.39
CA SER A 77 -32.97 -1.58 -28.87
C SER A 77 -31.82 -1.62 -29.89
N SER A 78 -32.09 -1.32 -31.16
CA SER A 78 -31.08 -1.31 -32.22
C SER A 78 -30.14 -0.11 -32.09
N GLY A 79 -28.82 -0.33 -32.23
CA GLY A 79 -27.81 0.74 -32.16
C GLY A 79 -27.81 1.73 -33.35
N GLY A 80 -28.74 1.58 -34.30
CA GLY A 80 -28.90 2.49 -35.43
C GLY A 80 -29.60 3.79 -35.03
N GLN A 81 -29.04 4.93 -35.40
CA GLN A 81 -29.68 6.21 -35.16
C GLN A 81 -30.89 6.39 -36.10
N LEU A 82 -32.07 6.64 -35.52
CA LEU A 82 -33.29 6.94 -36.28
C LEU A 82 -33.10 8.20 -37.13
N ARG A 83 -33.39 8.10 -38.43
CA ARG A 83 -33.28 9.21 -39.39
C ARG A 83 -34.67 9.73 -39.74
N PHE A 84 -35.01 10.89 -39.18
CA PHE A 84 -36.24 11.60 -39.52
C PHE A 84 -36.04 12.38 -40.83
N LYS A 85 -36.82 12.07 -41.86
CA LYS A 85 -36.86 12.80 -43.15
C LYS A 85 -38.14 13.61 -43.25
N ARG A 86 -38.05 14.79 -43.87
CA ARG A 86 -39.22 15.64 -44.15
C ARG A 86 -39.95 15.11 -45.38
N ALA A 87 -41.28 15.06 -45.33
CA ALA A 87 -42.12 14.71 -46.47
C ALA A 87 -42.08 15.80 -47.55
N VAL A 88 -42.06 15.38 -48.82
CA VAL A 88 -42.02 16.32 -49.95
C VAL A 88 -43.40 16.98 -50.10
N GLY A 89 -43.45 18.32 -50.02
CA GLY A 89 -44.68 19.10 -50.16
C GLY A 89 -45.31 19.62 -48.86
N TYR A 90 -44.86 19.15 -47.69
CA TYR A 90 -45.33 19.60 -46.37
C TYR A 90 -44.16 20.08 -45.50
N ARG A 91 -44.32 21.22 -44.81
CA ARG A 91 -43.23 21.80 -43.99
C ARG A 91 -43.03 21.09 -42.65
N ASP A 92 -44.13 20.62 -42.07
CA ASP A 92 -44.17 20.15 -40.68
C ASP A 92 -44.40 18.63 -40.54
N LEU A 93 -44.39 17.90 -41.66
CA LEU A 93 -44.57 16.45 -41.68
C LEU A 93 -43.22 15.74 -41.82
N PHE A 94 -42.90 14.90 -40.84
CA PHE A 94 -41.70 14.07 -40.80
C PHE A 94 -42.08 12.60 -40.76
N TYR A 95 -41.29 11.75 -41.43
CA TYR A 95 -41.43 10.30 -41.39
C TYR A 95 -40.07 9.67 -41.06
N VAL A 96 -40.11 8.44 -40.55
CA VAL A 96 -38.92 7.63 -40.29
C VAL A 96 -38.53 6.93 -41.59
N ASP A 97 -37.31 7.17 -42.07
CA ASP A 97 -36.77 6.50 -43.25
C ASP A 97 -36.30 5.09 -42.90
N ASP A 98 -37.20 4.12 -43.02
CA ASP A 98 -36.85 2.70 -42.94
C ASP A 98 -36.62 2.14 -44.33
N LYS A 99 -35.43 1.56 -44.52
CA LYS A 99 -35.06 0.87 -45.75
C LYS A 99 -35.30 -0.62 -45.56
N ASP A 100 -36.00 -1.23 -46.50
CA ASP A 100 -36.11 -2.67 -46.57
C ASP A 100 -34.72 -3.29 -46.78
N VAL A 101 -34.39 -4.31 -45.97
CA VAL A 101 -33.13 -5.05 -46.04
C VAL A 101 -33.44 -6.50 -46.36
N ASP A 102 -32.69 -7.07 -47.30
CA ASP A 102 -32.85 -8.48 -47.65
C ASP A 102 -32.35 -9.39 -46.50
N ILE A 103 -33.12 -10.44 -46.22
CA ILE A 103 -32.82 -11.39 -45.11
C ILE A 103 -31.46 -12.07 -45.32
N LYS A 104 -31.04 -12.28 -46.57
CA LYS A 104 -29.74 -12.87 -46.91
C LYS A 104 -28.58 -12.00 -46.41
N ASP A 105 -28.69 -10.69 -46.61
CA ASP A 105 -27.66 -9.73 -46.21
C ASP A 105 -27.52 -9.68 -44.68
N VAL A 106 -28.62 -9.90 -43.95
CA VAL A 106 -28.61 -9.96 -42.47
C VAL A 106 -27.93 -11.24 -41.96
N ILE A 107 -28.13 -12.37 -42.65
CA ILE A 107 -27.51 -13.67 -42.27
C ILE A 107 -26.01 -13.67 -42.59
N GLU A 108 -25.60 -13.05 -43.69
CA GLU A 108 -24.21 -12.96 -44.11
C GLU A 108 -23.42 -11.86 -43.38
N ALA A 109 -24.09 -11.01 -42.60
CA ALA A 109 -23.46 -9.95 -41.84
C ALA A 109 -22.45 -10.50 -40.81
N PRO A 110 -21.21 -9.97 -40.77
CA PRO A 110 -20.21 -10.45 -39.83
C PRO A 110 -20.58 -10.09 -38.39
N LEU A 111 -20.26 -10.99 -37.46
CA LEU A 111 -20.48 -10.78 -36.04
C LEU A 111 -19.66 -9.59 -35.52
N PRO A 112 -20.21 -8.77 -34.61
CA PRO A 112 -19.46 -7.69 -33.99
C PRO A 112 -18.33 -8.23 -33.10
N LYS A 113 -17.24 -7.48 -32.99
CA LYS A 113 -16.13 -7.84 -32.10
C LYS A 113 -16.57 -7.71 -30.64
N ALA A 114 -16.29 -8.75 -29.85
CA ALA A 114 -16.55 -8.72 -28.42
C ALA A 114 -15.57 -7.76 -27.71
N PRO A 115 -16.05 -6.93 -26.76
CA PRO A 115 -15.16 -6.15 -25.90
C PRO A 115 -14.36 -7.05 -24.95
N LEU A 116 -13.27 -6.51 -24.42
CA LEU A 116 -12.49 -7.18 -23.37
C LEU A 116 -13.30 -7.23 -22.06
N ASP A 117 -12.96 -8.21 -21.21
CA ASP A 117 -13.57 -8.34 -19.90
C ASP A 117 -13.16 -7.19 -18.96
N THR A 118 -14.02 -6.89 -17.98
CA THR A 118 -13.80 -5.79 -17.04
C THR A 118 -12.69 -6.14 -16.04
N ALA A 119 -11.67 -5.29 -15.97
CA ALA A 119 -10.57 -5.41 -15.00
C ALA A 119 -10.43 -4.12 -14.17
N VAL A 120 -9.96 -4.26 -12.93
CA VAL A 120 -9.70 -3.14 -12.02
C VAL A 120 -8.21 -2.87 -11.97
N PHE A 121 -7.83 -1.62 -12.21
CA PHE A 121 -6.46 -1.12 -12.06
C PHE A 121 -6.41 -0.11 -10.92
N CYS A 122 -5.50 -0.30 -9.97
CA CYS A 122 -5.33 0.57 -8.82
C CYS A 122 -4.09 1.45 -9.02
N HIS A 123 -4.23 2.75 -8.73
CA HIS A 123 -3.13 3.71 -8.71
C HIS A 123 -3.33 4.69 -7.55
N TRP A 124 -2.27 5.42 -7.21
CA TRP A 124 -2.32 6.46 -6.18
C TRP A 124 -2.92 7.75 -6.72
N LEU A 125 -4.11 8.12 -6.24
CA LEU A 125 -4.74 9.39 -6.59
C LEU A 125 -4.13 10.57 -5.82
N ALA A 126 -3.83 10.39 -4.54
CA ALA A 126 -3.23 11.42 -3.70
C ALA A 126 -2.39 10.81 -2.58
N ILE A 127 -1.28 11.48 -2.26
CA ILE A 127 -0.38 11.16 -1.15
C ILE A 127 -0.26 12.43 -0.30
N ASP A 128 -0.63 12.35 0.99
CA ASP A 128 -0.67 13.50 1.91
C ASP A 128 -1.40 14.74 1.33
N GLY A 129 -2.46 14.51 0.54
CA GLY A 129 -3.27 15.56 -0.09
C GLY A 129 -2.67 16.13 -1.39
N VAL A 130 -1.52 15.64 -1.85
CA VAL A 130 -0.91 16.02 -3.13
C VAL A 130 -1.11 14.91 -4.15
N GLN A 131 -1.63 15.25 -5.34
CA GLN A 131 -1.78 14.31 -6.44
C GLN A 131 -0.42 14.03 -7.10
N PRO A 132 0.05 12.77 -7.15
CA PRO A 132 1.31 12.45 -7.81
C PRO A 132 1.18 12.55 -9.33
N ALA A 133 2.24 12.99 -10.01
CA ALA A 133 2.30 13.15 -11.46
C ALA A 133 2.51 11.80 -12.18
N ILE A 134 1.49 10.96 -12.12
CA ILE A 134 1.40 9.63 -12.73
C ILE A 134 0.55 9.76 -14.01
N PRO A 135 0.81 9.02 -15.10
CA PRO A 135 0.05 9.15 -16.36
C PRO A 135 -1.46 8.93 -16.20
N GLU A 136 -1.89 8.13 -15.22
CA GLU A 136 -3.29 7.91 -14.86
C GLU A 136 -3.94 9.13 -14.16
N ASN A 137 -3.14 10.03 -13.56
CA ASN A 137 -3.61 11.22 -12.87
C ASN A 137 -3.65 12.42 -13.81
N ALA A 138 -4.83 13.02 -13.98
CA ALA A 138 -4.96 14.24 -14.77
C ALA A 138 -4.20 15.41 -14.11
N PRO A 139 -3.47 16.24 -14.87
CA PRO A 139 -2.87 17.45 -14.34
C PRO A 139 -3.96 18.42 -13.88
N VAL A 140 -3.77 19.03 -12.70
CA VAL A 140 -4.74 19.87 -11.98
C VAL A 140 -5.28 21.01 -12.85
N GLU A 141 -4.50 21.48 -13.81
CA GLU A 141 -4.86 22.54 -14.77
C GLU A 141 -6.05 22.18 -15.68
N VAL A 142 -6.35 20.89 -15.87
CA VAL A 142 -7.42 20.41 -16.76
C VAL A 142 -8.77 20.27 -16.05
N ILE A 143 -8.79 20.31 -14.71
CA ILE A 143 -10.01 20.17 -13.88
C ILE A 143 -10.65 21.54 -13.58
N ALA A 144 -9.91 22.64 -13.78
CA ALA A 144 -10.51 23.95 -13.79
C ALA A 144 -11.52 24.03 -14.95
N ALA A 145 -12.78 24.32 -14.63
CA ALA A 145 -13.79 24.66 -15.63
C ALA A 145 -13.21 25.66 -16.64
N PRO A 146 -13.59 25.63 -17.92
CA PRO A 146 -13.09 26.60 -18.90
C PRO A 146 -13.43 28.00 -18.38
N SER A 147 -12.42 28.67 -17.83
CA SER A 147 -12.57 30.02 -17.34
C SER A 147 -12.75 30.90 -18.57
N ASP A 148 -13.94 31.49 -18.70
CA ASP A 148 -14.21 32.54 -19.67
C ASP A 148 -13.10 33.61 -19.62
N GLY A 149 -12.46 33.78 -20.77
CA GLY A 149 -11.62 34.91 -21.17
C GLY A 149 -10.82 35.65 -20.11
N LYS A 150 -9.51 35.37 -20.05
CA LYS A 150 -8.44 36.40 -20.05
C LYS A 150 -7.08 35.73 -20.28
N LYS A 151 -6.63 35.72 -21.53
CA LYS A 151 -5.20 35.51 -21.85
C LYS A 151 -4.45 36.78 -21.46
N SER A 152 -3.62 36.71 -20.43
CA SER A 152 -2.48 37.63 -20.28
C SER A 152 -1.23 36.87 -20.68
N GLU A 153 -0.65 37.25 -21.82
CA GLU A 153 0.69 36.87 -22.23
C GLU A 153 1.69 37.33 -21.17
N HIS A 154 2.42 36.41 -20.55
CA HIS A 154 3.68 36.73 -19.89
C HIS A 154 4.80 35.99 -20.61
N LYS A 155 5.66 36.81 -21.20
CA LYS A 155 6.88 36.48 -21.91
C LYS A 155 7.89 35.86 -20.95
N ASP A 156 8.56 34.84 -21.48
CA ASP A 156 9.82 34.25 -21.02
C ASP A 156 10.82 35.33 -20.56
N GLU A 157 11.14 35.36 -19.27
CA GLU A 157 12.45 35.80 -18.76
C GLU A 157 12.79 34.98 -17.50
N GLY A 158 13.93 34.30 -17.56
CA GLY A 158 14.44 33.43 -16.50
C GLY A 158 14.71 34.20 -15.21
N VAL A 159 13.99 33.83 -14.15
CA VAL A 159 14.25 34.19 -12.75
C VAL A 159 13.92 32.94 -11.93
N PRO A 160 14.79 32.54 -10.98
CA PRO A 160 14.85 31.18 -10.46
C PRO A 160 13.51 30.76 -9.87
N VAL A 161 13.09 29.54 -10.21
CA VAL A 161 12.04 28.81 -9.53
C VAL A 161 12.39 28.85 -8.05
N ASP A 162 11.73 29.73 -7.31
CA ASP A 162 11.78 29.80 -5.87
C ASP A 162 11.15 28.49 -5.41
N ILE A 163 11.99 27.47 -5.22
CA ILE A 163 11.66 26.17 -4.65
C ILE A 163 11.29 26.44 -3.19
N LYS A 164 10.09 27.00 -2.99
CA LYS A 164 9.41 26.96 -1.72
C LYS A 164 9.03 25.50 -1.52
N LEU A 165 9.86 24.82 -0.74
CA LEU A 165 9.60 23.56 -0.05
C LEU A 165 8.08 23.34 0.06
N PRO A 166 7.52 22.30 -0.59
CA PRO A 166 6.09 22.08 -0.50
C PRO A 166 5.77 21.72 0.94
N VAL A 167 4.92 22.56 1.53
CA VAL A 167 4.38 22.48 2.88
C VAL A 167 5.38 22.89 3.98
N LYS A 168 5.42 24.19 4.28
CA LYS A 168 5.53 24.60 5.69
C LYS A 168 4.36 23.89 6.38
N HIS A 169 4.58 22.77 7.08
CA HIS A 169 3.51 22.17 7.84
C HIS A 169 2.91 23.27 8.70
N VAL A 170 1.63 23.54 8.52
CA VAL A 170 0.87 24.44 9.40
C VAL A 170 0.66 23.66 10.68
N LEU A 171 1.76 23.45 11.41
CA LEU A 171 1.76 22.89 12.74
C LEU A 171 1.08 23.90 13.63
N SER A 172 0.03 23.46 14.32
CA SER A 172 -0.57 24.25 15.38
C SER A 172 0.47 24.52 16.46
N ARG A 173 0.33 25.64 17.18
CA ARG A 173 1.18 25.97 18.32
C ARG A 173 1.22 24.85 19.36
N GLU A 174 0.09 24.18 19.58
CA GLU A 174 -0.01 23.05 20.51
C GLU A 174 0.82 21.83 20.06
N LEU A 175 0.83 21.52 18.76
CA LEU A 175 1.64 20.41 18.22
C LEU A 175 3.14 20.72 18.29
N GLN A 176 3.53 21.98 18.11
CA GLN A 176 4.92 22.41 18.30
C GLN A 176 5.35 22.27 19.76
N LEU A 177 4.54 22.75 20.70
CA LEU A 177 4.81 22.60 22.13
C LEU A 177 4.86 21.13 22.56
N TYR A 178 4.01 20.28 21.99
CA TYR A 178 4.05 18.83 22.21
C TYR A 178 5.37 18.21 21.73
N PHE A 179 5.81 18.57 20.51
CA PHE A 179 7.06 18.10 19.94
C PHE A 179 8.28 18.57 20.75
N GLU A 180 8.33 19.86 21.10
CA GLU A 180 9.36 20.44 21.96
C GLU A 180 9.40 19.72 23.31
N LYS A 181 8.23 19.41 23.89
CA LYS A 181 8.19 18.74 25.19
C LYS A 181 8.74 17.32 25.13
N ILE A 182 8.44 16.58 24.07
CA ILE A 182 8.96 15.22 23.88
C ILE A 182 10.45 15.24 23.62
N THR A 183 10.93 16.13 22.74
CA THR A 183 12.37 16.22 22.44
C THR A 183 13.18 16.66 23.66
N GLU A 184 12.66 17.56 24.49
CA GLU A 184 13.27 17.93 25.77
C GLU A 184 13.37 16.72 26.72
N LEU A 185 12.30 15.92 26.85
CA LEU A 185 12.28 14.73 27.72
C LEU A 185 13.29 13.66 27.26
N VAL A 186 13.48 13.52 25.95
CA VAL A 186 14.45 12.57 25.36
C VAL A 186 15.88 12.93 25.74
N VAL A 187 16.25 14.21 25.61
CA VAL A 187 17.63 14.68 25.85
C VAL A 187 17.93 14.83 27.34
N SER A 188 16.97 15.27 28.15
CA SER A 188 17.22 15.62 29.55
C SER A 188 16.88 14.52 30.58
N LYS A 189 15.87 13.68 30.33
CA LYS A 189 15.26 12.79 31.35
C LYS A 189 14.76 11.45 30.78
N SER A 190 15.64 10.70 30.12
CA SER A 190 15.33 9.41 29.47
C SER A 190 14.80 8.29 30.38
N ASP A 191 15.08 8.35 31.69
CA ASP A 191 14.62 7.34 32.68
C ASP A 191 13.39 7.78 33.50
N SER A 192 12.85 8.98 33.24
CA SER A 192 11.72 9.52 34.00
C SER A 192 10.41 8.76 33.74
N VAL A 193 9.54 8.72 34.75
CA VAL A 193 8.16 8.22 34.62
C VAL A 193 7.41 8.99 33.53
N LEU A 194 7.66 10.31 33.44
CA LEU A 194 7.08 11.18 32.42
C LEU A 194 7.48 10.76 30.99
N PHE A 195 8.69 10.21 30.80
CA PHE A 195 9.10 9.72 29.48
C PHE A 195 8.34 8.43 29.12
N LYS A 196 8.05 7.56 30.10
CA LYS A 196 7.24 6.36 29.85
C LYS A 196 5.79 6.73 29.49
N GLU A 197 5.22 7.72 30.16
CA GLU A 197 3.88 8.24 29.82
C GLU A 197 3.87 8.89 28.44
N ALA A 198 4.89 9.68 28.10
CA ALA A 198 5.04 10.26 26.76
C ALA A 198 5.15 9.18 25.67
N LEU A 199 5.85 8.07 25.92
CA LEU A 199 5.93 6.94 25.00
C LEU A 199 4.59 6.22 24.81
N VAL A 200 3.75 6.17 25.83
CA VAL A 200 2.40 5.60 25.72
C VAL A 200 1.51 6.55 24.92
N SER A 201 1.54 7.85 25.21
CA SER A 201 0.86 8.90 24.43
C SER A 201 1.22 8.81 22.94
N LEU A 202 2.50 8.72 22.58
CA LEU A 202 2.92 8.54 21.19
C LEU A 202 2.36 7.27 20.52
N ALA A 203 2.14 6.21 21.29
CA ALA A 203 1.62 4.94 20.78
C ALA A 203 0.08 4.94 20.63
N THR A 204 -0.64 5.73 21.41
CA THR A 204 -2.12 5.74 21.45
C THR A 204 -2.74 6.92 20.72
N ASP A 205 -2.08 8.07 20.68
CA ASP A 205 -2.73 9.32 20.30
C ASP A 205 -2.95 9.42 18.79
N SER A 206 -4.17 9.85 18.43
CA SER A 206 -4.58 10.14 17.07
C SER A 206 -4.25 11.59 16.68
N GLY A 207 -3.88 11.84 15.43
CA GLY A 207 -3.62 13.20 14.91
C GLY A 207 -2.15 13.63 14.97
N LEU A 208 -1.25 12.73 15.35
CA LEU A 208 0.20 12.96 15.33
C LEU A 208 0.83 12.81 13.93
N HIS A 209 0.04 12.47 12.91
CA HIS A 209 0.53 12.27 11.53
C HIS A 209 1.38 13.45 11.00
N PRO A 210 0.99 14.73 11.19
CA PRO A 210 1.79 15.87 10.73
C PRO A 210 3.16 16.00 11.42
N LEU A 211 3.35 15.39 12.59
CA LEU A 211 4.60 15.44 13.36
C LEU A 211 5.59 14.34 12.97
N VAL A 212 5.13 13.28 12.31
CA VAL A 212 5.95 12.11 11.96
C VAL A 212 7.21 12.49 11.16
N PRO A 213 7.15 13.35 10.12
CA PRO A 213 8.35 13.77 9.38
C PRO A 213 9.40 14.42 10.30
N TYR A 214 8.94 15.29 11.21
CA TYR A 214 9.79 15.99 12.15
C TYR A 214 10.46 15.04 13.15
N PHE A 215 9.71 14.07 13.68
CA PHE A 215 10.27 13.02 14.52
C PHE A 215 11.30 12.18 13.76
N THR A 216 11.05 11.81 12.50
CA THR A 216 12.00 11.00 11.72
C THR A 216 13.31 11.74 11.43
N CYS A 217 13.25 13.03 11.08
CA CYS A 217 14.43 13.87 10.90
C CYS A 217 15.19 14.05 12.21
N PHE A 218 14.49 14.38 13.30
CA PHE A 218 15.08 14.52 14.63
C PHE A 218 15.81 13.23 15.07
N ILE A 219 15.18 12.07 14.90
CA ILE A 219 15.78 10.78 15.23
C ILE A 219 17.03 10.53 14.39
N ALA A 220 16.98 10.79 13.07
CA ALA A 220 18.13 10.58 12.19
C ALA A 220 19.33 11.49 12.57
N ASP A 221 19.06 12.75 12.87
CA ASP A 221 20.09 13.72 13.24
C ASP A 221 20.70 13.42 14.62
N GLU A 222 19.88 13.07 15.61
CA GLU A 222 20.34 12.73 16.95
C GLU A 222 21.05 11.37 16.99
N VAL A 223 20.64 10.38 16.19
CA VAL A 223 21.41 9.13 16.05
C VAL A 223 22.78 9.39 15.42
N SER A 224 22.86 10.27 14.41
CA SER A 224 24.11 10.60 13.73
C SER A 224 25.07 11.40 14.62
N ARG A 225 24.55 12.33 15.44
CA ARG A 225 25.34 13.16 16.37
C ARG A 225 25.62 12.46 17.71
N GLY A 226 24.71 11.60 18.17
CA GLY A 226 24.64 11.03 19.52
C GLY A 226 25.18 9.61 19.67
N LEU A 227 26.05 9.11 18.77
CA LEU A 227 26.60 7.74 18.85
C LEU A 227 27.36 7.42 20.16
N ASN A 228 27.76 8.45 20.90
CA ASN A 228 28.54 8.34 22.13
C ASN A 228 27.68 8.22 23.40
N ASP A 229 26.38 8.54 23.36
CA ASP A 229 25.48 8.44 24.51
C ASP A 229 24.49 7.28 24.34
N TYR A 230 24.73 6.20 25.07
CA TYR A 230 23.86 5.02 25.07
C TYR A 230 22.43 5.34 25.52
N ARG A 231 22.25 6.22 26.51
CA ARG A 231 20.91 6.49 27.09
C ARG A 231 20.03 7.22 26.09
N LEU A 232 20.60 8.18 25.37
CA LEU A 232 19.92 8.90 24.30
C LEU A 232 19.51 7.94 23.17
N LEU A 233 20.44 7.11 22.68
CA LEU A 233 20.14 6.14 21.62
C LEU A 233 19.04 5.15 22.03
N PHE A 234 19.07 4.67 23.27
CA PHE A 234 18.04 3.77 23.78
C PHE A 234 16.68 4.46 23.88
N ALA A 235 16.62 5.73 24.32
CA ALA A 235 15.40 6.52 24.33
C ALA A 235 14.84 6.75 22.91
N LEU A 236 15.70 7.06 21.94
CA LEU A 236 15.30 7.25 20.53
C LEU A 236 14.72 5.95 19.94
N MET A 237 15.35 4.80 20.15
CA MET A 237 14.81 3.52 19.66
C MET A 237 13.45 3.19 20.30
N ARG A 238 13.21 3.59 21.56
CA ARG A 238 11.90 3.42 22.22
C ARG A 238 10.84 4.32 21.61
N ILE A 239 11.18 5.55 21.21
CA ILE A 239 10.25 6.41 20.45
C ILE A 239 9.90 5.76 19.12
N VAL A 240 10.89 5.26 18.38
CA VAL A 240 10.65 4.57 17.11
C VAL A 240 9.72 3.38 17.33
N TRP A 241 9.92 2.61 18.39
CA TRP A 241 9.03 1.52 18.76
C TRP A 241 7.59 2.02 19.00
N SER A 242 7.40 3.05 19.83
CA SER A 242 6.07 3.61 20.10
C SER A 242 5.38 4.14 18.85
N LEU A 243 6.10 4.87 17.99
CA LEU A 243 5.56 5.38 16.72
C LEU A 243 5.12 4.24 15.78
N LEU A 244 5.84 3.13 15.77
CA LEU A 244 5.51 1.97 14.94
C LEU A 244 4.33 1.15 15.47
N GLN A 245 4.07 1.19 16.77
CA GLN A 245 2.92 0.51 17.39
C GLN A 245 1.61 1.27 17.17
N ASN A 246 1.66 2.56 16.86
CA ASN A 246 0.47 3.38 16.70
C ASN A 246 -0.33 2.98 15.44
N PRO A 247 -1.58 2.50 15.57
CA PRO A 247 -2.40 2.09 14.43
C PRO A 247 -2.91 3.28 13.61
N HIS A 248 -3.02 4.46 14.23
CA HIS A 248 -3.51 5.69 13.60
C HIS A 248 -2.44 6.41 12.77
N ILE A 249 -1.18 6.03 12.94
CA ILE A 249 -0.09 6.54 12.11
C ILE A 249 0.10 5.57 10.94
N HIS A 250 -0.43 6.00 9.80
CA HIS A 250 -0.07 5.46 8.51
C HIS A 250 1.31 6.00 8.16
N ILE A 251 2.37 5.32 8.65
CA ILE A 251 3.73 5.50 8.13
C ILE A 251 3.71 4.83 6.74
N GLU A 252 2.96 5.43 5.82
CA GLU A 252 2.89 4.99 4.44
C GLU A 252 4.28 5.22 3.84
N PRO A 253 4.95 4.17 3.40
CA PRO A 253 6.32 4.29 2.96
C PRO A 253 6.25 4.93 1.57
N TYR A 254 7.10 5.90 1.29
CA TYR A 254 7.12 6.50 -0.03
C TYR A 254 7.76 5.47 -0.96
N CYS A 255 7.03 5.07 -2.01
CA CYS A 255 7.47 4.10 -2.99
C CYS A 255 8.68 4.63 -3.76
N GLU A 256 9.84 3.99 -3.57
CA GLU A 256 10.98 4.06 -4.48
C GLU A 256 10.74 3.12 -5.68
N GLU A 257 9.62 3.34 -6.39
CA GLU A 257 9.32 2.64 -7.66
C GLU A 257 8.60 3.55 -8.67
N PHE A 258 8.92 4.85 -8.65
CA PHE A 258 8.73 5.75 -9.78
C PHE A 258 10.09 6.38 -10.13
N THR A 259 11.02 5.55 -10.62
CA THR A 259 12.16 6.03 -11.40
C THR A 259 11.95 5.65 -12.85
N VAL A 260 11.25 6.50 -13.61
CA VAL A 260 11.50 6.60 -15.05
C VAL A 260 11.39 8.07 -15.46
N TYR A 261 12.41 8.53 -16.19
CA TYR A 261 12.61 9.83 -16.84
C TYR A 261 13.18 10.97 -15.98
N GLU A 262 14.52 10.95 -15.96
CA GLU A 262 15.45 12.03 -16.32
C GLU A 262 15.29 13.43 -15.72
N SER A 263 16.43 13.87 -15.16
CA SER A 263 16.83 15.23 -14.81
C SER A 263 16.12 15.88 -13.61
N GLU A 264 16.96 16.21 -12.62
CA GLU A 264 16.74 17.18 -11.54
C GLU A 264 15.97 16.70 -10.30
N LYS A 265 16.75 16.07 -9.40
CA LYS A 265 16.67 16.13 -7.93
C LYS A 265 15.43 16.83 -7.34
N MET A 266 14.34 16.09 -7.19
CA MET A 266 13.30 16.42 -6.19
C MET A 266 12.76 15.14 -5.57
N PHE A 267 13.65 14.45 -4.86
CA PHE A 267 13.31 13.24 -4.10
C PHE A 267 12.75 13.70 -2.75
N SER A 268 11.43 13.66 -2.58
CA SER A 268 10.84 13.76 -1.23
C SER A 268 11.28 12.49 -0.48
N PRO A 269 12.15 12.60 0.55
CA PRO A 269 12.78 11.43 1.15
C PRO A 269 11.72 10.57 1.84
N CYS A 270 11.67 9.30 1.47
CA CYS A 270 10.75 8.35 2.05
C CYS A 270 10.99 8.27 3.57
N GLN A 271 9.99 8.58 4.41
CA GLN A 271 10.14 8.59 5.87
C GLN A 271 10.72 7.28 6.43
N LEU A 272 10.33 6.14 5.85
CA LEU A 272 10.89 4.82 6.19
C LEU A 272 12.31 4.59 5.67
N HIS A 273 12.68 5.15 4.51
CA HIS A 273 14.05 5.13 4.00
C HIS A 273 14.97 6.06 4.80
N GLN A 274 14.47 7.11 5.43
CA GLN A 274 15.29 7.92 6.34
C GLN A 274 15.46 7.26 7.72
N LEU A 275 14.43 6.56 8.19
CA LEU A 275 14.43 5.90 9.49
C LEU A 275 15.26 4.61 9.51
N MET A 276 15.17 3.79 8.45
CA MET A 276 15.84 2.48 8.39
C MET A 276 17.37 2.55 8.49
N PRO A 277 18.09 3.45 7.79
CA PRO A 277 19.53 3.63 7.96
C PRO A 277 19.91 4.02 9.40
N SER A 278 19.10 4.85 10.06
CA SER A 278 19.32 5.25 11.45
C SER A 278 19.21 4.05 12.40
N VAL A 279 18.17 3.23 12.24
CA VAL A 279 17.95 1.99 13.01
C VAL A 279 19.04 0.95 12.71
N VAL A 280 19.40 0.74 11.45
CA VAL A 280 20.46 -0.20 11.05
C VAL A 280 21.84 0.27 11.52
N THR A 281 22.08 1.57 11.59
CA THR A 281 23.31 2.13 12.15
C THR A 281 23.42 1.81 13.63
N CYS A 282 22.36 1.96 14.42
CA CYS A 282 22.33 1.53 15.82
C CYS A 282 22.59 0.01 15.99
N LEU A 283 22.24 -0.80 15.00
CA LEU A 283 22.48 -2.24 15.01
C LEU A 283 23.92 -2.62 14.63
N VAL A 284 24.50 -1.97 13.60
CA VAL A 284 25.77 -2.37 12.94
C VAL A 284 26.90 -1.36 13.19
N ALA A 285 26.73 -0.37 14.06
CA ALA A 285 27.78 0.57 14.43
C ALA A 285 29.00 -0.12 15.06
N LYS A 286 30.20 0.40 14.75
CA LYS A 286 31.48 -0.12 15.24
C LYS A 286 31.71 0.16 16.73
N ARG A 287 31.31 1.35 17.19
CA ARG A 287 31.40 1.79 18.59
C ARG A 287 30.08 2.48 18.94
N LEU A 288 29.50 2.08 20.06
CA LEU A 288 28.27 2.65 20.62
C LEU A 288 28.57 2.94 22.09
N GLY A 289 28.39 4.19 22.52
CA GLY A 289 28.72 4.61 23.87
C GLY A 289 30.20 4.96 24.06
N ASN A 290 30.46 5.82 25.04
CA ASN A 290 31.81 6.28 25.40
C ASN A 290 32.44 5.43 26.52
N ARG A 291 31.63 4.63 27.24
CA ARG A 291 32.11 3.77 28.34
C ARG A 291 32.02 2.30 27.95
N PHE A 292 33.10 1.57 28.22
CA PHE A 292 33.18 0.11 28.05
C PHE A 292 32.18 -0.68 28.93
N ALA A 293 31.58 -0.03 29.94
CA ALA A 293 30.58 -0.59 30.84
C ALA A 293 29.13 -0.40 30.36
N ASP A 294 28.91 0.28 29.23
CA ASP A 294 27.55 0.51 28.73
C ASP A 294 27.01 -0.76 28.06
N ASN A 295 25.74 -1.12 28.37
CA ASN A 295 25.02 -2.28 27.86
C ASN A 295 24.62 -2.13 26.37
N HIS A 296 25.55 -1.81 25.50
CA HIS A 296 25.33 -1.69 24.05
C HIS A 296 24.78 -2.98 23.40
N TRP A 297 24.94 -4.13 24.06
CA TRP A 297 24.32 -5.40 23.66
C TRP A 297 22.79 -5.36 23.74
N GLU A 298 22.22 -4.77 24.80
CA GLU A 298 20.77 -4.67 25.00
C GLU A 298 20.12 -3.76 23.97
N LEU A 299 20.80 -2.66 23.61
CA LEU A 299 20.37 -1.79 22.51
C LEU A 299 20.31 -2.56 21.19
N ARG A 300 21.35 -3.33 20.84
CA ARG A 300 21.37 -4.14 19.61
C ARG A 300 20.27 -5.19 19.60
N ASP A 301 20.03 -5.86 20.72
CA ASP A 301 18.94 -6.84 20.86
C ASP A 301 17.55 -6.18 20.70
N PHE A 302 17.36 -4.99 21.27
CA PHE A 302 16.13 -4.22 21.14
C PHE A 302 15.93 -3.74 19.70
N THR A 303 16.97 -3.18 19.08
CA THR A 303 16.96 -2.74 17.69
C THR A 303 16.72 -3.91 16.72
N ALA A 304 17.24 -5.10 16.98
CA ALA A 304 16.95 -6.28 16.17
C ALA A 304 15.46 -6.67 16.23
N LYS A 305 14.84 -6.60 17.42
CA LYS A 305 13.39 -6.81 17.58
C LYS A 305 12.57 -5.73 16.87
N LEU A 306 13.01 -4.47 16.95
CA LEU A 306 12.40 -3.33 16.27
C LEU A 306 12.40 -3.55 14.75
N VAL A 307 13.55 -3.90 14.17
CA VAL A 307 13.71 -4.21 12.75
C VAL A 307 12.80 -5.37 12.31
N ALA A 308 12.68 -6.41 13.14
CA ALA A 308 11.75 -7.50 12.86
C ALA A 308 10.28 -7.05 12.88
N SER A 309 9.91 -6.17 13.81
CA SER A 309 8.56 -5.57 13.86
C SER A 309 8.26 -4.76 12.61
N ILE A 310 9.22 -3.95 12.14
CA ILE A 310 9.11 -3.19 10.88
C ILE A 310 8.92 -4.15 9.70
N CYS A 311 9.75 -5.19 9.59
CA CYS A 311 9.68 -6.14 8.48
C CYS A 311 8.40 -6.96 8.45
N LYS A 312 7.78 -7.23 9.61
CA LYS A 312 6.47 -7.89 9.70
C LYS A 312 5.33 -6.96 9.30
N ARG A 313 5.35 -5.71 9.75
CA ARG A 313 4.29 -4.73 9.44
C ARG A 313 4.32 -4.30 7.97
N PHE A 314 5.49 -4.01 7.43
CA PHE A 314 5.64 -3.44 6.08
C PHE A 314 6.11 -4.43 5.00
N GLY A 315 6.43 -5.69 5.37
CA GLY A 315 6.97 -6.67 4.43
C GLY A 315 6.04 -7.00 3.25
N HIS A 316 4.73 -6.91 3.44
CA HIS A 316 3.75 -7.15 2.38
C HIS A 316 3.62 -5.99 1.38
N VAL A 317 3.92 -4.77 1.83
CA VAL A 317 3.89 -3.56 0.99
C VAL A 317 5.23 -3.37 0.27
N TYR A 318 6.35 -3.78 0.89
CA TYR A 318 7.71 -3.62 0.35
C TYR A 318 8.49 -4.93 0.29
N ASN A 319 8.42 -5.60 -0.86
CA ASN A 319 9.27 -6.77 -1.15
C ASN A 319 10.77 -6.39 -1.21
N THR A 320 11.09 -5.13 -1.52
CA THR A 320 12.48 -4.63 -1.62
C THR A 320 13.11 -4.32 -0.26
N LEU A 321 12.32 -4.03 0.79
CA LEU A 321 12.84 -3.67 2.11
C LEU A 321 13.60 -4.84 2.75
N GLN A 322 12.97 -6.02 2.77
CA GLN A 322 13.58 -7.22 3.36
C GLN A 322 14.85 -7.61 2.61
N THR A 323 14.86 -7.51 1.28
CA THR A 323 16.03 -7.86 0.45
C THR A 323 17.19 -6.89 0.65
N ARG A 324 16.94 -5.57 0.69
CA ARG A 324 17.97 -4.55 0.97
C ARG A 324 18.57 -4.71 2.37
N LEU A 325 17.72 -4.87 3.39
CA LEU A 325 18.17 -5.07 4.78
C LEU A 325 19.03 -6.34 4.91
N THR A 326 18.55 -7.45 4.34
CA THR A 326 19.25 -8.73 4.40
C THR A 326 20.62 -8.66 3.74
N LYS A 327 20.74 -7.98 2.59
CA LYS A 327 22.03 -7.73 1.92
C LYS A 327 22.98 -6.92 2.79
N THR A 328 22.50 -5.84 3.42
CA THR A 328 23.34 -5.00 4.30
C THR A 328 23.85 -5.77 5.52
N LEU A 329 23.00 -6.56 6.17
CA LEU A 329 23.41 -7.39 7.31
C LEU A 329 24.34 -8.53 6.90
N LEU A 330 24.10 -9.16 5.75
CA LEU A 330 24.96 -10.21 5.21
C LEU A 330 26.36 -9.67 4.86
N ASN A 331 26.45 -8.50 4.23
CA ASN A 331 27.72 -7.82 3.98
C ASN A 331 28.46 -7.54 5.29
N ALA A 332 27.74 -7.13 6.34
CA ALA A 332 28.33 -6.94 7.66
C ALA A 332 28.79 -8.24 8.34
N PHE A 333 28.11 -9.36 8.07
CA PHE A 333 28.45 -10.66 8.63
C PHE A 333 29.66 -11.29 7.95
N LEU A 334 29.76 -11.21 6.62
CA LEU A 334 30.80 -11.88 5.82
C LEU A 334 32.15 -11.15 5.82
N ASP A 335 32.19 -9.86 6.16
CA ASP A 335 33.43 -9.07 6.17
C ASP A 335 34.30 -9.36 7.42
N PRO A 336 35.44 -10.09 7.34
CA PRO A 336 36.25 -10.45 8.51
C PRO A 336 37.02 -9.27 9.12
N LYS A 337 37.04 -8.11 8.45
CA LYS A 337 37.72 -6.89 8.91
C LYS A 337 36.86 -6.05 9.88
N ARG A 338 35.58 -6.39 10.03
CA ARG A 338 34.64 -5.64 10.89
C ARG A 338 34.83 -6.00 12.36
N ALA A 339 34.35 -5.14 13.25
CA ALA A 339 34.47 -5.40 14.69
C ALA A 339 33.48 -6.48 15.15
N MET A 340 33.83 -7.23 16.21
CA MET A 340 32.98 -8.31 16.76
C MET A 340 31.59 -7.82 17.18
N THR A 341 31.49 -6.58 17.64
CA THR A 341 30.21 -5.94 17.95
C THR A 341 29.31 -5.81 16.72
N GLN A 342 29.86 -5.51 15.54
CA GLN A 342 29.13 -5.41 14.28
C GLN A 342 28.64 -6.78 13.81
N HIS A 343 29.47 -7.81 13.95
CA HIS A 343 29.08 -9.19 13.68
C HIS A 343 27.92 -9.64 14.57
N TYR A 344 27.97 -9.35 15.88
CA TYR A 344 26.87 -9.63 16.80
C TYR A 344 25.56 -8.98 16.34
N GLY A 345 25.59 -7.68 16.02
CA GLY A 345 24.41 -6.96 15.54
C GLY A 345 23.86 -7.53 14.24
N ALA A 346 24.73 -7.92 13.31
CA ALA A 346 24.33 -8.55 12.05
C ALA A 346 23.64 -9.90 12.27
N ILE A 347 24.22 -10.76 13.11
CA ILE A 347 23.66 -12.09 13.43
C ILE A 347 22.32 -11.95 14.15
N GLN A 348 22.24 -11.07 15.14
CA GLN A 348 21.01 -10.85 15.90
C GLN A 348 19.90 -10.25 15.01
N GLY A 349 20.24 -9.34 14.11
CA GLY A 349 19.30 -8.80 13.10
C GLY A 349 18.78 -9.89 12.16
N LEU A 350 19.67 -10.71 11.59
CA LEU A 350 19.30 -11.82 10.70
C LEU A 350 18.46 -12.88 11.44
N ALA A 351 18.78 -13.17 12.70
CA ALA A 351 18.00 -14.08 13.54
C ALA A 351 16.58 -13.57 13.80
N ALA A 352 16.41 -12.25 13.97
CA ALA A 352 15.12 -11.63 14.23
C ALA A 352 14.19 -11.60 13.00
N LEU A 353 14.74 -11.63 11.77
CA LEU A 353 13.96 -11.65 10.53
C LEU A 353 13.21 -12.98 10.31
N GLY A 354 13.73 -14.08 10.85
CA GLY A 354 13.02 -15.36 10.89
C GLY A 354 13.90 -16.58 10.59
N PRO A 355 13.38 -17.80 10.86
CA PRO A 355 14.15 -19.04 10.79
C PRO A 355 14.58 -19.41 9.36
N ASN A 356 13.81 -18.99 8.35
CA ASN A 356 14.14 -19.22 6.94
C ASN A 356 15.37 -18.42 6.49
N VAL A 357 15.51 -17.18 6.97
CA VAL A 357 16.66 -16.31 6.67
C VAL A 357 17.93 -16.88 7.30
N VAL A 358 17.85 -17.33 8.55
CA VAL A 358 18.95 -18.01 9.25
C VAL A 358 19.40 -19.26 8.49
N ARG A 359 18.46 -20.07 8.01
CA ARG A 359 18.75 -21.29 7.26
C ARG A 359 19.48 -21.02 5.94
N LEU A 360 19.06 -20.01 5.21
CA LEU A 360 19.63 -19.71 3.90
C LEU A 360 20.97 -18.98 3.97
N LEU A 361 21.18 -18.15 5.01
CA LEU A 361 22.31 -17.22 5.03
C LEU A 361 23.35 -17.54 6.10
N ILE A 362 22.92 -17.98 7.28
CA ILE A 362 23.83 -18.25 8.41
C ILE A 362 24.36 -19.68 8.35
N LEU A 363 23.49 -20.68 8.16
CA LEU A 363 23.91 -22.09 8.20
C LEU A 363 24.99 -22.46 7.15
N PRO A 364 24.91 -22.02 5.87
CA PRO A 364 25.93 -22.37 4.89
C PRO A 364 27.31 -21.74 5.19
N ASN A 365 27.30 -20.58 5.83
CA ASN A 365 28.51 -19.81 6.15
C ASN A 365 28.99 -20.04 7.59
N LEU A 366 28.38 -20.96 8.33
CA LEU A 366 28.68 -21.18 9.74
C LEU A 366 30.06 -21.84 9.93
N GLU A 367 30.36 -22.87 9.14
CA GLU A 367 31.66 -23.57 9.20
C GLU A 367 32.86 -22.64 8.95
N PRO A 368 32.91 -21.85 7.86
CA PRO A 368 34.03 -20.94 7.64
C PRO A 368 34.13 -19.84 8.71
N TYR A 369 32.99 -19.37 9.23
CA TYR A 369 32.97 -18.34 10.27
C TYR A 369 33.42 -18.86 11.64
N LEU A 370 33.08 -20.11 12.00
CA LEU A 370 33.56 -20.74 13.24
C LEU A 370 35.06 -20.94 13.24
N ARG A 371 35.66 -21.35 12.10
CA ARG A 371 37.12 -21.45 11.96
C ARG A 371 37.82 -20.10 12.15
N LEU A 372 37.17 -19.00 11.78
CA LEU A 372 37.66 -17.63 12.02
C LEU A 372 37.55 -17.22 13.51
N LEU A 373 36.48 -17.66 14.20
CA LEU A 373 36.21 -17.34 15.61
C LEU A 373 37.02 -18.18 16.61
N GLU A 374 37.31 -19.45 16.30
CA GLU A 374 38.10 -20.37 17.13
C GLU A 374 39.40 -19.76 17.70
N PRO A 375 40.26 -19.08 16.92
CA PRO A 375 41.48 -18.47 17.45
C PRO A 375 41.22 -17.27 18.39
N GLU A 376 40.05 -16.64 18.35
CA GLU A 376 39.68 -15.53 19.24
C GLU A 376 39.01 -16.02 20.54
N LEU A 377 38.50 -17.24 20.57
CA LEU A 377 37.87 -17.86 21.74
C LEU A 377 38.88 -18.48 22.71
N LEU A 378 40.02 -18.94 22.18
CA LEU A 378 41.05 -19.64 22.93
C LEU A 378 41.97 -18.68 23.69
N LEU A 379 42.18 -19.01 24.98
CA LEU A 379 42.99 -18.26 25.94
C LEU A 379 44.47 -18.13 25.49
N GLU A 380 44.95 -19.11 24.71
CA GLU A 380 46.33 -19.21 24.27
C GLU A 380 46.71 -18.21 23.16
N LYS A 381 45.73 -17.76 22.35
CA LYS A 381 45.96 -16.92 21.16
C LYS A 381 45.55 -15.46 21.34
N GLN A 382 44.55 -15.17 22.18
CA GLN A 382 44.12 -13.81 22.51
C GLN A 382 44.23 -13.53 24.01
N ARG A 383 45.17 -12.64 24.39
CA ARG A 383 45.35 -12.19 25.78
C ARG A 383 44.36 -11.12 26.23
N ASN A 384 43.63 -10.51 25.29
CA ASN A 384 42.67 -9.46 25.58
C ASN A 384 41.33 -10.06 26.03
N GLU A 385 41.05 -9.98 27.33
CA GLU A 385 39.82 -10.49 27.95
C GLU A 385 38.54 -9.94 27.30
N MET A 386 38.57 -8.66 26.88
CA MET A 386 37.41 -8.01 26.25
C MET A 386 37.06 -8.58 24.88
N LYS A 387 38.05 -8.80 24.01
CA LYS A 387 37.81 -9.38 22.67
C LYS A 387 37.30 -10.81 22.77
N ARG A 388 37.83 -11.56 23.74
CA ARG A 388 37.39 -12.91 24.05
C ARG A 388 35.93 -12.93 24.55
N TYR A 389 35.57 -12.00 25.42
CA TYR A 389 34.18 -11.86 25.89
C TYR A 389 33.22 -11.50 24.74
N GLU A 390 33.61 -10.58 23.86
CA GLU A 390 32.86 -10.24 22.64
C GLU A 390 32.69 -11.46 21.72
N ALA A 391 33.76 -12.23 21.49
CA ALA A 391 33.73 -13.45 20.69
C ALA A 391 32.79 -14.52 21.28
N TRP A 392 32.81 -14.71 22.61
CA TRP A 392 31.87 -15.60 23.30
C TRP A 392 30.41 -15.16 23.17
N ARG A 393 30.14 -13.85 23.20
CA ARG A 393 28.79 -13.29 22.97
C ARG A 393 28.32 -13.55 21.54
N VAL A 394 29.18 -13.36 20.54
CA VAL A 394 28.90 -13.68 19.13
C VAL A 394 28.61 -15.17 18.95
N TYR A 395 29.44 -16.04 19.55
CA TYR A 395 29.23 -17.49 19.53
C TYR A 395 27.89 -17.88 20.16
N GLY A 396 27.54 -17.31 21.31
CA GLY A 396 26.24 -17.52 21.94
C GLY A 396 25.06 -17.08 21.07
N ALA A 397 25.17 -15.96 20.35
CA ALA A 397 24.15 -15.50 19.42
C ALA A 397 23.98 -16.45 18.23
N LEU A 398 25.07 -16.96 17.66
CA LEU A 398 25.04 -17.97 16.59
C LEU A 398 24.37 -19.26 17.05
N LEU A 399 24.75 -19.76 18.23
CA LEU A 399 24.18 -20.98 18.79
C LEU A 399 22.68 -20.83 19.05
N ARG A 400 22.25 -19.67 19.56
CA ARG A 400 20.84 -19.36 19.74
C ARG A 400 20.09 -19.29 18.42
N ALA A 401 20.64 -18.61 17.41
CA ALA A 401 20.02 -18.47 16.09
C ALA A 401 19.88 -19.83 15.37
N ALA A 402 20.96 -20.61 15.34
CA ALA A 402 20.96 -21.96 14.77
C ALA A 402 20.04 -22.91 15.55
N GLY A 403 20.08 -22.85 16.88
CA GLY A 403 19.22 -23.64 17.77
C GLY A 403 17.74 -23.37 17.54
N HIS A 404 17.31 -22.10 17.47
CA HIS A 404 15.93 -21.74 17.14
C HIS A 404 15.52 -22.24 15.75
N SER A 405 16.37 -22.11 14.73
CA SER A 405 16.07 -22.59 13.37
C SER A 405 15.88 -24.11 13.31
N ILE A 406 16.67 -24.86 14.09
CA ILE A 406 16.55 -26.33 14.18
C ILE A 406 15.32 -26.72 15.01
N TYR A 407 15.08 -26.04 16.14
CA TYR A 407 13.92 -26.28 17.01
C TYR A 407 12.60 -26.05 16.27
N ASP A 408 12.49 -24.98 15.48
CA ASP A 408 11.30 -24.71 14.67
C ASP A 408 11.04 -25.83 13.66
N ARG A 409 12.08 -26.48 13.12
CA ARG A 409 11.91 -27.70 12.30
C ARG A 409 11.45 -28.90 13.12
N LEU A 410 12.04 -29.13 14.28
CA LEU A 410 11.64 -30.24 15.16
C LEU A 410 10.20 -30.10 15.65
N LYS A 411 9.68 -28.87 15.77
CA LYS A 411 8.27 -28.58 16.10
C LYS A 411 7.30 -28.84 14.94
N ILE A 412 7.77 -28.75 13.69
CA ILE A 412 6.97 -29.07 12.49
C ILE A 412 6.80 -30.59 12.35
N PHE A 413 7.74 -31.39 12.84
CA PHE A 413 7.55 -32.83 12.98
C PHE A 413 6.77 -33.12 14.29
N PRO A 414 5.78 -34.04 14.29
CA PRO A 414 5.22 -34.54 15.54
C PRO A 414 6.38 -35.08 16.40
N PRO A 415 6.32 -34.98 17.74
CA PRO A 415 7.40 -35.48 18.57
C PRO A 415 7.61 -36.95 18.21
N LEU A 416 8.78 -37.28 17.65
CA LEU A 416 9.25 -38.65 17.61
C LEU A 416 9.11 -39.15 19.04
N GLN A 417 8.24 -40.14 19.25
CA GLN A 417 8.11 -40.79 20.53
C GLN A 417 9.52 -41.17 20.98
N SER A 418 10.04 -40.47 21.99
CA SER A 418 11.24 -40.93 22.68
C SER A 418 10.94 -42.37 23.09
N PRO A 419 11.80 -43.36 22.76
CA PRO A 419 11.63 -44.68 23.34
C PRO A 419 11.62 -44.48 24.85
N ALA A 420 10.57 -44.98 25.50
CA ALA A 420 10.44 -44.90 26.95
C ALA A 420 11.75 -45.38 27.60
N ALA A 421 12.17 -44.70 28.67
CA ALA A 421 13.40 -44.99 29.39
C ALA A 421 13.51 -46.43 29.93
N ASP A 422 12.46 -47.25 29.77
CA ASP A 422 12.37 -48.64 30.23
C ASP A 422 12.43 -49.69 29.11
N ALA A 423 12.88 -49.34 27.90
CA ALA A 423 13.29 -50.35 26.91
C ALA A 423 14.65 -50.96 27.31
N VAL A 424 14.62 -51.68 28.43
CA VAL A 424 15.66 -52.59 28.90
C VAL A 424 16.06 -53.47 27.73
N TRP A 425 17.32 -53.31 27.30
CA TRP A 425 18.00 -54.21 26.40
C TRP A 425 18.02 -55.61 27.03
N ARG A 426 16.98 -56.41 26.80
CA ARG A 426 17.07 -57.86 26.96
C ARG A 426 17.86 -58.43 25.79
N ALA A 427 19.17 -58.22 25.83
CA ALA A 427 20.11 -59.07 25.14
C ALA A 427 20.03 -60.45 25.79
N ASN A 428 19.29 -61.38 25.17
CA ASN A 428 19.48 -62.83 25.28
C ASN A 428 18.48 -63.55 24.35
N ALA A 429 18.79 -63.58 23.06
CA ALA A 429 18.26 -64.60 22.16
C ALA A 429 19.44 -65.19 21.36
N ARG A 430 19.71 -66.46 21.63
CA ARG A 430 20.81 -67.26 21.14
C ARG A 430 20.85 -67.26 19.60
N VAL A 431 22.04 -67.03 19.04
CA VAL A 431 22.38 -67.31 17.65
C VAL A 431 22.28 -68.81 17.41
N PRO A 432 21.45 -69.33 16.48
CA PRO A 432 21.54 -70.72 16.07
C PRO A 432 22.68 -70.88 15.07
N ALA A 433 23.66 -71.71 15.43
CA ALA A 433 24.77 -72.09 14.58
C ALA A 433 24.27 -72.93 13.38
N MET A 434 24.52 -72.44 12.18
CA MET A 434 24.26 -73.14 10.91
C MET A 434 25.44 -74.06 10.62
N LYS A 435 25.21 -75.39 10.60
CA LYS A 435 26.18 -76.37 10.08
C LYS A 435 25.95 -76.56 8.57
N PRO A 436 27.03 -76.83 7.80
CA PRO A 436 26.95 -76.90 6.34
C PRO A 436 26.56 -78.32 5.89
N SER A 437 25.63 -78.42 4.93
CA SER A 437 25.40 -79.65 4.16
C SER A 437 25.87 -79.40 2.72
N LYS A 438 26.80 -80.25 2.30
CA LYS A 438 27.32 -80.39 0.93
C LYS A 438 26.34 -81.18 0.07
N GLU A 439 26.55 -81.00 -1.24
CA GLU A 439 26.03 -81.71 -2.43
C GLU A 439 24.71 -81.21 -3.02
#